data_AF-A0A392N7E3-F1
#
_entry.id   AF-A0A392N7E3-F1
#
_cell.length_a   1.000
_cell.length_b   1.000
_cell.length_c   1.000
_cell.angle_alpha   90.00
_cell.angle_beta   90.00
_cell.angle_gamma   90.00
#
_symmetry.space_group_name_H-M   'P 1'
#
loop_
_entity.id
_entity.type
_entity.pdbx_description
1 polymer ?
#
loop_
_entity_poly.entity_id
_entity_poly.type
_entity_poly.pdbx_seq_one_letter_code
_entity_poly.pdbx_strand_id
1 'polypeptide(L)'
;MEKRGIQVVERDLDLPVDIILSSAVCLAWYDSRNLGKKATPANEASSSLPLYIESIATDVLPLLSFYFRSCFLVFEGEFNFLSTVMVSSDGLYAAATSLGIDLQIFFSYSPELTNEIMINCIKSTAIQTRGLYPKMPDS
;
A
#
# COMPACT_ATOMS: atom_id res chain seq x y z
N MET A 1 -19.87 -4.96 5.20
CA MET A 1 -20.61 -4.12 6.17
C MET A 1 -20.58 -2.68 5.67
N GLU A 2 -21.72 -1.99 5.65
CA GLU A 2 -21.79 -0.58 5.24
C GLU A 2 -21.85 0.32 6.49
N LYS A 3 -20.99 1.33 6.55
CA LYS A 3 -21.03 2.35 7.62
C LYS A 3 -20.79 3.71 6.98
N ARG A 4 -21.81 4.58 6.99
CA ARG A 4 -21.77 5.98 6.52
C ARG A 4 -21.46 6.16 5.02
N GLY A 5 -21.97 5.29 4.16
CA GLY A 5 -21.84 5.42 2.70
C GLY A 5 -20.50 4.91 2.13
N ILE A 6 -19.72 4.17 2.93
CA ILE A 6 -18.56 3.41 2.48
C ILE A 6 -18.90 1.93 2.65
N GLN A 7 -18.83 1.17 1.55
CA GLN A 7 -19.02 -0.28 1.55
C GLN A 7 -17.66 -0.96 1.64
N VAL A 8 -17.48 -1.81 2.65
CA VAL A 8 -16.28 -2.65 2.79
C VAL A 8 -16.64 -4.06 2.34
N VAL A 9 -15.90 -4.55 1.34
CA VAL A 9 -16.03 -5.90 0.78
C VAL A 9 -14.71 -6.61 1.00
N GLU A 10 -14.76 -7.75 1.69
CA GLU A 10 -13.61 -8.63 1.83
C GLU A 10 -13.32 -9.31 0.49
N ARG A 11 -12.04 -9.30 0.10
CA ARG A 11 -11.57 -9.91 -1.15
C ARG A 11 -10.48 -10.90 -0.78
N ASP A 12 -10.71 -12.17 -1.08
CA ASP A 12 -9.70 -13.21 -0.95
C ASP A 12 -8.81 -13.17 -2.21
N LEU A 13 -7.80 -12.31 -2.17
CA LEU A 13 -6.82 -12.11 -3.23
C LEU A 13 -5.44 -12.39 -2.68
N ASP A 14 -4.66 -13.19 -3.41
CA ASP A 14 -3.26 -13.48 -3.09
C ASP A 14 -2.35 -12.32 -3.54
N LEU A 15 -2.72 -11.09 -3.15
CA LEU A 15 -1.98 -9.87 -3.42
C LEU A 15 -1.49 -9.27 -2.10
N PRO A 16 -0.27 -8.70 -2.06
CA PRO A 16 0.30 -8.07 -0.87
C PRO A 16 -0.29 -6.66 -0.63
N VAL A 17 -1.63 -6.55 -0.66
CA VAL A 17 -2.39 -5.29 -0.53
C VAL A 17 -3.35 -5.41 0.65
N ASP A 18 -3.45 -4.36 1.46
CA ASP A 18 -4.36 -4.32 2.60
C ASP A 18 -5.74 -3.76 2.20
N ILE A 19 -5.76 -2.76 1.31
CA ILE A 19 -7.00 -2.10 0.89
C ILE A 19 -6.97 -1.80 -0.60
N ILE A 20 -8.02 -2.22 -1.32
CA ILE A 20 -8.29 -1.77 -2.68
C ILE A 20 -9.23 -0.55 -2.60
N LEU A 21 -8.71 0.63 -2.91
CA LEU A 21 -9.45 1.88 -2.79
C LEU A 21 -10.33 2.14 -4.02
N SER A 22 -9.91 1.67 -5.18
CA SER A 22 -10.69 1.67 -6.43
C SER A 22 -10.19 0.60 -7.40
N SER A 23 -10.79 0.51 -8.60
CA SER A 23 -10.32 -0.40 -9.65
C SER A 23 -8.89 -0.13 -10.15
N ALA A 24 -8.30 1.03 -9.81
CA ALA A 24 -6.97 1.43 -10.27
C ALA A 24 -6.01 1.83 -9.15
N VAL A 25 -6.49 1.88 -7.89
CA VAL A 25 -5.74 2.42 -6.75
C VAL A 25 -5.78 1.43 -5.59
N CYS A 26 -4.60 1.09 -5.07
CA CYS A 26 -4.43 0.21 -3.92
C CYS A 26 -3.65 0.88 -2.79
N LEU A 27 -3.72 0.31 -1.59
CA LEU A 27 -2.95 0.70 -0.42
C LEU A 27 -2.37 -0.55 0.24
N ALA A 28 -1.05 -0.54 0.44
CA ALA A 28 -0.33 -1.54 1.21
C ALA A 28 0.29 -0.88 2.45
N TRP A 29 0.10 -1.51 3.60
CA TRP A 29 0.59 -1.09 4.90
C TRP A 29 1.66 -2.06 5.40
N TYR A 30 2.77 -1.49 5.83
CA TYR A 30 3.94 -2.20 6.29
C TYR A 30 4.33 -1.76 7.70
N ASP A 31 4.62 -2.73 8.56
CA ASP A 31 5.29 -2.54 9.83
C ASP A 31 6.49 -3.48 9.94
N SER A 32 7.31 -3.32 10.98
CA SER A 32 8.48 -4.17 11.18
C SER A 32 8.16 -5.67 11.32
N ARG A 33 6.89 -6.04 11.57
CA ARG A 33 6.44 -7.42 11.81
C ARG A 33 5.88 -8.09 10.56
N ASN A 34 5.30 -7.31 9.64
CA ASN A 34 4.62 -7.80 8.45
C ASN A 34 5.46 -7.62 7.18
N LEU A 35 6.49 -6.76 7.20
CA LEU A 35 7.32 -6.44 6.06
C LEU A 35 7.90 -7.70 5.41
N GLY A 36 8.50 -8.58 6.23
CA GLY A 36 9.10 -9.81 5.71
C GLY A 36 8.11 -10.84 5.18
N LYS A 37 6.86 -10.82 5.65
CA LYS A 37 5.81 -11.76 5.22
C LYS A 37 5.21 -11.37 3.87
N LYS A 38 5.06 -10.07 3.64
CA LYS A 38 4.43 -9.53 2.42
C LYS A 38 5.41 -9.33 1.27
N ALA A 39 6.70 -9.15 1.57
CA ALA A 39 7.70 -8.84 0.58
C ALA A 39 8.34 -10.08 -0.08
N THR A 40 7.97 -11.31 0.33
CA THR A 40 8.52 -12.56 -0.25
C THR A 40 7.60 -13.76 0.01
N PRO A 41 7.31 -14.63 -0.98
CA PRO A 41 6.63 -15.91 -0.73
C PRO A 41 7.55 -17.06 -0.30
N ALA A 42 8.90 -16.95 -0.33
CA ALA A 42 9.71 -18.18 -0.25
C ALA A 42 11.20 -18.08 0.18
N ASN A 43 11.70 -17.02 0.82
CA ASN A 43 13.13 -17.01 1.20
C ASN A 43 13.40 -16.46 2.60
N GLU A 44 13.43 -17.35 3.58
CA GLU A 44 13.83 -17.10 4.97
C GLU A 44 15.36 -16.91 5.12
N ALA A 45 15.99 -16.10 4.27
CA ALA A 45 17.45 -15.97 4.23
C ALA A 45 17.97 -14.54 4.41
N SER A 46 17.12 -13.58 4.74
CA SER A 46 17.51 -12.17 4.82
C SER A 46 17.02 -11.52 6.12
N SER A 47 17.95 -11.21 7.03
CA SER A 47 17.68 -10.62 8.34
C SER A 47 17.80 -9.09 8.36
N SER A 48 17.85 -8.41 7.20
CA SER A 48 18.08 -6.97 7.15
C SER A 48 16.92 -6.23 6.46
N LEU A 49 16.50 -5.12 7.09
CA LEU A 49 15.43 -4.25 6.59
C LEU A 49 15.62 -3.76 5.13
N PRO A 50 16.85 -3.38 4.68
CA PRO A 50 17.06 -2.93 3.30
C PRO A 50 16.69 -3.97 2.25
N LEU A 51 16.97 -5.25 2.50
CA LEU A 51 16.66 -6.33 1.55
C LEU A 51 15.16 -6.54 1.40
N TYR A 52 14.38 -6.37 2.48
CA TYR A 52 12.92 -6.42 2.39
C TYR A 52 12.34 -5.22 1.63
N ILE A 53 12.97 -4.05 1.72
CA ILE A 53 12.56 -2.87 0.94
C ILE A 53 12.91 -3.08 -0.54
N GLU A 54 14.06 -3.67 -0.83
CA GLU A 54 14.44 -4.06 -2.19
C GLU A 54 13.45 -5.05 -2.79
N SER A 55 13.01 -6.07 -2.03
CA SER A 55 12.02 -7.03 -2.55
C SER A 55 10.64 -6.41 -2.79
N ILE A 56 10.27 -5.34 -2.07
CA ILE A 56 9.10 -4.54 -2.44
C ILE A 56 9.30 -3.93 -3.84
N ALA A 57 10.48 -3.39 -4.13
CA ALA A 57 10.79 -2.80 -5.43
C ALA A 57 10.82 -3.83 -6.58
N THR A 58 11.38 -5.02 -6.32
CA THR A 58 11.64 -6.02 -7.36
C THR A 58 10.53 -7.05 -7.54
N ASP A 59 9.71 -7.32 -6.51
CA ASP A 59 8.68 -8.35 -6.54
C ASP A 59 7.28 -7.76 -6.38
N VAL A 60 7.07 -6.95 -5.33
CA VAL A 60 5.74 -6.42 -5.00
C VAL A 60 5.28 -5.38 -6.01
N LEU A 61 6.05 -4.32 -6.26
CA LEU A 61 5.64 -3.25 -7.18
C LEU A 61 5.37 -3.77 -8.60
N PRO A 62 6.18 -4.69 -9.18
CA PRO A 62 5.85 -5.30 -10.46
C PRO A 62 4.52 -6.06 -10.42
N LEU A 63 4.28 -6.88 -9.39
CA LEU A 63 3.01 -7.58 -9.23
C LEU A 63 1.84 -6.60 -9.17
N LEU A 64 1.94 -5.54 -8.37
CA LEU A 64 0.89 -4.54 -8.23
C LEU A 64 0.66 -3.74 -9.51
N SER A 65 1.69 -3.48 -10.30
CA SER A 65 1.60 -2.73 -11.57
C SER A 65 0.72 -3.41 -12.62
N PHE A 66 0.54 -4.73 -12.54
CA PHE A 66 -0.39 -5.45 -13.42
C PHE A 66 -1.87 -5.15 -13.10
N TYR A 67 -2.18 -4.83 -11.84
CA TYR A 67 -3.56 -4.65 -11.35
C TYR A 67 -3.93 -3.19 -11.14
N PHE A 68 -2.97 -2.35 -10.77
CA PHE A 68 -3.20 -0.98 -10.32
C PHE A 68 -2.30 0.01 -11.04
N ARG A 69 -2.83 1.23 -11.23
CA ARG A 69 -2.08 2.37 -11.78
C ARG A 69 -1.49 3.26 -10.70
N SER A 70 -2.01 3.19 -9.47
CA SER A 70 -1.50 3.95 -8.33
C SER A 70 -1.49 3.09 -7.08
N CYS A 71 -0.48 3.29 -6.23
CA CYS A 71 -0.26 2.58 -4.99
C CYS A 71 0.15 3.53 -3.88
N PHE A 72 -0.54 3.46 -2.75
CA PHE A 72 -0.10 4.06 -1.49
C PHE A 72 0.66 3.03 -0.67
N LEU A 73 1.90 3.36 -0.28
CA LEU A 73 2.66 2.59 0.70
C LEU A 73 2.70 3.33 2.01
N VAL A 74 2.21 2.71 3.08
CA VAL A 74 2.24 3.29 4.43
C VAL A 74 3.15 2.46 5.30
N PHE A 75 4.28 3.03 5.71
CA PHE A 75 5.21 2.40 6.64
C PHE A 75 4.96 2.91 8.06
N GLU A 76 4.64 2.00 8.97
CA GLU A 76 4.42 2.25 10.39
C GLU A 76 5.54 1.64 11.24
N GLY A 77 6.11 2.41 12.15
CA GLY A 77 7.06 1.87 13.12
C GLY A 77 7.91 2.91 13.84
N GLU A 78 8.93 2.44 14.53
CA GLU A 78 9.87 3.29 15.25
C GLU A 78 10.82 4.05 14.32
N PHE A 79 11.45 5.10 14.84
CA PHE A 79 12.34 5.97 14.07
C PHE A 79 13.43 5.22 13.29
N ASN A 80 14.07 4.21 13.88
CA ASN A 80 15.13 3.45 13.21
C ASN A 80 14.61 2.67 11.99
N PHE A 81 13.41 2.11 12.10
CA PHE A 81 12.75 1.43 11.00
C PHE A 81 12.41 2.42 9.89
N LEU A 82 11.69 3.50 10.22
CA LEU A 82 11.24 4.50 9.25
C LEU A 82 12.43 5.19 8.57
N SER A 83 13.48 5.51 9.30
CA SER A 83 14.72 6.11 8.76
C SER A 83 15.37 5.20 7.72
N THR A 84 15.44 3.90 7.98
CA THR A 84 15.99 2.91 7.03
C THR A 84 15.15 2.81 5.76
N VAL A 85 13.82 2.81 5.90
CA VAL A 85 12.90 2.82 4.76
C VAL A 85 13.04 4.11 3.96
N MET A 86 13.13 5.25 4.64
CA MET A 86 13.28 6.56 4.01
C MET A 86 14.56 6.64 3.18
N VAL A 87 15.70 6.14 3.69
CA VAL A 87 16.97 6.08 2.94
C VAL A 87 16.87 5.20 1.69
N SER A 88 16.04 4.16 1.75
CA SER A 88 15.86 3.22 0.63
C SER A 88 14.69 3.62 -0.31
N SER A 89 13.98 4.71 -0.01
CA SER A 89 12.76 5.09 -0.72
C SER A 89 12.98 5.53 -2.17
N ASP A 90 14.16 6.07 -2.48
CA ASP A 90 14.54 6.41 -3.86
C ASP A 90 14.50 5.19 -4.79
N GLY A 91 14.89 4.02 -4.30
CA GLY A 91 14.80 2.76 -5.05
C GLY A 91 13.36 2.36 -5.36
N LEU A 92 12.44 2.56 -4.40
CA LEU A 92 11.01 2.32 -4.59
C LEU A 92 10.42 3.26 -5.64
N TYR A 93 10.73 4.56 -5.57
CA TYR A 93 10.27 5.54 -6.56
C TYR A 93 10.84 5.27 -7.96
N ALA A 94 12.12 4.89 -8.06
CA ALA A 94 12.75 4.54 -9.32
C ALA A 94 12.10 3.29 -9.95
N ALA A 95 11.83 2.25 -9.15
CA ALA A 95 11.13 1.05 -9.60
C ALA A 95 9.70 1.37 -10.04
N ALA A 96 8.93 2.11 -9.24
CA ALA A 96 7.57 2.51 -9.57
C ALA A 96 7.50 3.29 -10.89
N THR A 97 8.40 4.27 -11.06
CA THR A 97 8.49 5.07 -12.30
C THR A 97 8.78 4.17 -13.51
N SER A 98 9.67 3.18 -13.36
CA SER A 98 10.01 2.24 -14.42
C SER A 98 8.84 1.32 -14.79
N LEU A 99 7.97 1.01 -13.84
CA LEU A 99 6.78 0.18 -14.02
C LEU A 99 5.55 0.98 -14.48
N GLY A 100 5.63 2.31 -14.49
CA GLY A 100 4.51 3.19 -14.83
C GLY A 100 3.39 3.21 -13.79
N ILE A 101 3.70 2.88 -12.53
CA ILE A 101 2.77 2.98 -11.39
C ILE A 101 3.04 4.27 -10.62
N ASP A 102 1.99 5.03 -10.33
CA ASP A 102 2.07 6.20 -9.46
C ASP A 102 2.21 5.75 -7.99
N LEU A 103 3.34 6.08 -7.36
CA LEU A 103 3.65 5.65 -6.01
C LEU A 103 3.62 6.84 -5.05
N GLN A 104 2.96 6.69 -3.92
CA GLN A 104 3.04 7.63 -2.80
C GLN A 104 3.40 6.90 -1.51
N ILE A 105 4.47 7.34 -0.86
CA ILE A 105 4.97 6.72 0.37
C ILE A 105 4.68 7.62 1.57
N PHE A 106 4.06 7.06 2.60
CA PHE A 106 3.82 7.71 3.89
C PHE A 106 4.58 7.00 5.00
N PHE A 107 5.07 7.78 5.96
CA PHE A 107 5.73 7.30 7.16
C PHE A 107 4.89 7.66 8.38
N SER A 108 4.63 6.69 9.24
CA SER A 108 3.83 6.86 10.44
C SER A 108 4.56 6.32 11.67
N TYR A 109 4.65 7.12 12.72
CA TYR A 109 5.27 6.73 13.99
C TYR A 109 4.26 6.27 15.04
N SER A 110 2.96 6.30 14.75
CA SER A 110 1.92 5.83 15.68
C SER A 110 0.71 5.25 14.94
N PRO A 111 0.00 4.28 15.54
CA PRO A 111 -1.20 3.72 14.95
C PRO A 111 -2.30 4.76 14.67
N GLU A 112 -2.41 5.79 15.51
CA GLU A 112 -3.37 6.89 15.33
C GLU A 112 -3.10 7.67 14.06
N LEU A 113 -1.82 8.00 13.81
CA LEU A 113 -1.40 8.69 12.60
C LEU A 113 -1.58 7.79 11.37
N THR A 114 -1.28 6.49 11.49
CA THR A 114 -1.51 5.54 10.38
C THR A 114 -2.99 5.50 10.00
N ASN A 115 -3.88 5.43 10.99
CA ASN A 115 -5.32 5.48 10.76
C ASN A 115 -5.75 6.76 10.06
N GLU A 116 -5.21 7.91 10.47
CA GLU A 116 -5.50 9.19 9.82
C GLU A 116 -5.04 9.20 8.35
N ILE A 117 -3.81 8.73 8.08
CA ILE A 117 -3.27 8.59 6.73
C ILE A 117 -4.17 7.70 5.88
N MET A 118 -4.52 6.50 6.37
CA MET A 118 -5.39 5.56 5.64
C MET A 118 -6.76 6.19 5.32
N ILE A 119 -7.38 6.84 6.31
CA ILE A 119 -8.67 7.53 6.11
C ILE A 119 -8.54 8.64 5.06
N ASN A 120 -7.45 9.38 5.07
CA ASN A 120 -7.20 10.43 4.09
C ASN A 120 -6.98 9.87 2.69
N CYS A 121 -6.25 8.77 2.52
CA CYS A 121 -6.12 8.06 1.25
C CYS A 121 -7.48 7.58 0.71
N ILE A 122 -8.31 7.00 1.58
CA ILE A 122 -9.68 6.58 1.23
C ILE A 122 -10.50 7.78 0.76
N LYS A 123 -10.53 8.88 1.53
CA LYS A 123 -11.30 10.08 1.18
C LYS A 123 -10.80 10.72 -0.12
N SER A 124 -9.48 10.85 -0.28
CA SER A 124 -8.86 11.42 -1.47
C SER A 124 -9.22 10.63 -2.72
N THR A 125 -9.09 9.30 -2.66
CA THR A 125 -9.47 8.40 -3.76
C THR A 125 -10.96 8.49 -4.04
N ALA A 126 -11.81 8.49 -3.02
CA ALA A 126 -13.26 8.61 -3.17
C ALA A 126 -13.68 9.93 -3.85
N ILE A 127 -12.97 11.04 -3.56
CA ILE A 127 -13.17 12.33 -4.24
C ILE A 127 -12.76 12.24 -5.72
N GLN A 128 -11.60 11.63 -6.01
CA GLN A 128 -11.11 11.44 -7.38
C GLN A 128 -12.04 10.53 -8.20
N THR A 129 -12.67 9.55 -7.58
CA THR A 129 -13.61 8.64 -8.26
C THR A 129 -15.06 9.15 -8.28
N ARG A 130 -15.35 10.29 -7.63
CA ARG A 130 -16.71 10.81 -7.49
C ARG A 130 -17.28 11.18 -8.86
N GLY A 131 -18.27 10.41 -9.32
CA GLY A 131 -18.92 10.58 -10.62
C GLY A 131 -18.57 9.52 -11.67
N LEU A 132 -17.60 8.64 -11.40
CA LEU A 132 -17.22 7.54 -12.32
C LEU A 132 -18.04 6.26 -12.11
N TYR A 133 -18.72 6.13 -10.97
CA TYR A 133 -19.51 4.95 -10.64
C TYR A 133 -20.94 5.34 -10.29
N PRO A 134 -21.97 4.67 -10.87
CA PRO A 134 -23.34 4.88 -10.46
C PRO A 134 -23.51 4.48 -8.98
N LYS A 135 -24.41 5.16 -8.29
CA LYS A 135 -24.88 4.68 -6.98
C LYS A 135 -25.40 3.26 -7.19
N MET A 136 -24.89 2.33 -6.39
CA MET A 136 -25.35 0.95 -6.41
C MET A 136 -26.87 0.96 -6.15
N PRO A 137 -27.69 0.25 -6.95
CA PRO A 137 -29.13 0.20 -6.70
C PRO A 137 -29.37 -0.48 -5.35
N ASP A 138 -30.24 0.13 -4.55
CA ASP A 138 -30.72 -0.44 -3.29
C ASP A 138 -31.51 -1.72 -3.63
N SER A 139 -31.08 -2.87 -3.08
CA SER A 139 -31.80 -4.16 -3.17
C SER A 139 -33.00 -4.20 -2.24
#